data_AF-A0A2V6KFW4-F1
#
_entry.id   AF-A0A2V6KFW4-F1
#
_cell.length_a   1.000
_cell.length_b   1.000
_cell.length_c   1.000
_cell.angle_alpha   90.00
_cell.angle_beta   90.00
_cell.angle_gamma   90.00
#
_symmetry.space_group_name_H-M   'P 1'
#
loop_
_entity.id
_entity.type
_entity.pdbx_description
1 polymer ?
#
loop_
_entity_poly.entity_id
_entity_poly.type
_entity_poly.pdbx_seq_one_letter_code
_entity_poly.pdbx_strand_id
1 'polypeptide(L)' 'MACTVSLASLNLTPDQKTKMDAAMADHQKAGCNEASETKYMEAAKGILTPEQYAKFKTECKKGEKKTQA' A
#
# COMPACT_ATOMS: atom_id res chain seq x y z
N MET A 1 -5.76 6.19 -8.79
CA MET A 1 -5.91 4.72 -8.83
C MET A 1 -5.66 4.17 -7.45
N ALA A 2 -6.28 3.04 -7.11
CA ALA A 2 -5.80 2.21 -6.01
C ALA A 2 -4.29 1.99 -6.15
N CYS A 3 -3.54 2.20 -5.08
CA CYS A 3 -2.16 1.76 -5.00
C CYS A 3 -2.08 0.24 -5.21
N THR A 4 -1.92 -0.22 -6.44
CA THR A 4 -1.68 -1.62 -6.80
C THR A 4 -0.20 -1.92 -6.61
N VAL A 5 0.26 -1.74 -5.37
CA VAL A 5 1.65 -1.93 -4.99
C VAL A 5 1.94 -3.42 -5.02
N SER A 6 2.97 -3.83 -5.75
CA SER A 6 3.51 -5.18 -5.58
C SER A 6 4.24 -5.26 -4.24
N LEU A 7 3.50 -5.60 -3.17
CA LEU A 7 4.02 -5.80 -1.81
C LEU A 7 5.14 -6.86 -1.76
N ALA A 8 5.23 -7.73 -2.77
CA ALA A 8 6.28 -8.73 -2.93
C ALA A 8 7.71 -8.14 -3.00
N SER A 9 7.87 -6.90 -3.47
CA SER A 9 9.19 -6.25 -3.56
C SER A 9 9.70 -5.73 -2.19
N LEU A 10 8.84 -5.72 -1.17
CA LEU A 10 9.13 -5.12 0.13
C LEU A 10 9.72 -6.11 1.15
N ASN A 11 9.86 -7.39 0.81
CA ASN A 11 10.32 -8.45 1.71
C ASN A 11 9.59 -8.40 3.07
N LEU A 12 8.26 -8.37 3.03
CA LEU A 12 7.43 -8.31 4.22
C LEU A 12 7.52 -9.62 5.00
N THR A 13 7.52 -9.54 6.33
CA THR A 13 7.25 -10.73 7.14
C THR A 13 5.81 -11.21 6.91
N PRO A 14 5.48 -12.48 7.20
CA PRO A 14 4.11 -12.98 7.06
C PRO A 14 3.07 -12.15 7.83
N ASP A 15 3.43 -11.64 9.01
CA ASP A 15 2.57 -10.78 9.82
C ASP A 15 2.36 -9.40 9.17
N GLN A 16 3.44 -8.76 8.70
CA GLN A 16 3.35 -7.49 7.99
C GLN A 16 2.52 -7.61 6.72
N LYS A 17 2.71 -8.70 5.96
CA LYS A 17 1.93 -8.98 4.76
C LYS A 17 0.44 -9.11 5.07
N THR A 18 0.09 -9.90 6.08
CA THR A 18 -1.31 -10.09 6.48
C THR A 18 -1.98 -8.76 6.84
N LYS A 19 -1.29 -7.90 7.60
CA LYS A 19 -1.81 -6.57 7.98
C LYS A 19 -1.92 -5.62 6.80
N MET A 20 -0.95 -5.63 5.88
CA MET A 20 -0.98 -4.81 4.65
C MET A 20 -2.11 -5.26 3.72
N ASP A 21 -2.32 -6.57 3.56
CA ASP A 21 -3.40 -7.14 2.74
C ASP A 21 -4.77 -6.75 3.30
N ALA A 22 -4.94 -6.80 4.63
CA ALA A 22 -6.16 -6.31 5.29
C ALA A 22 -6.39 -4.81 5.06
N ALA A 23 -5.34 -3.99 5.21
CA ALA A 23 -5.44 -2.56 4.98
C ALA A 23 -5.73 -2.22 3.51
N MET A 24 -5.21 -3.01 2.55
CA MET A 24 -5.52 -2.86 1.13
C MET A 24 -6.96 -3.28 0.82
N ALA A 25 -7.48 -4.33 1.45
CA ALA A 25 -8.87 -4.75 1.29
C ALA A 25 -9.84 -3.67 1.78
N ASP A 26 -9.54 -3.02 2.91
CA ASP A 26 -10.32 -1.88 3.41
C ASP A 26 -10.22 -0.66 2.49
N HIS A 27 -9.03 -0.38 1.96
CA HIS A 27 -8.82 0.68 0.96
C HIS A 27 -9.65 0.45 -0.32
N GLN A 28 -9.67 -0.79 -0.83
CA GLN A 28 -10.48 -1.20 -1.98
C GLN A 28 -11.97 -1.14 -1.69
N LYS A 29 -12.40 -1.62 -0.51
CA LYS A 29 -13.80 -1.58 -0.08
C LYS A 29 -14.33 -0.16 0.05
N ALA A 30 -13.48 0.79 0.45
CA ALA A 30 -13.80 2.21 0.50
C ALA A 30 -13.80 2.90 -0.88
N GLY A 31 -13.51 2.17 -1.95
CA GLY A 31 -13.52 2.68 -3.32
C GLY A 31 -12.25 3.40 -3.75
N CYS A 32 -11.14 3.21 -3.03
CA CYS A 32 -9.83 3.78 -3.38
C CYS A 32 -9.84 5.31 -3.59
N ASN A 33 -10.55 6.01 -2.71
CA ASN A 33 -10.56 7.47 -2.65
C ASN A 33 -9.41 8.01 -1.76
N GLU A 34 -9.15 9.32 -1.83
CA GLU A 34 -8.06 9.99 -1.10
C GLU A 34 -8.12 9.76 0.43
N ALA A 35 -9.31 9.72 1.01
CA ALA A 35 -9.49 9.47 2.45
C ALA A 35 -9.07 8.03 2.82
N SER A 36 -9.47 7.05 2.00
CA SER A 36 -9.08 5.66 2.17
C SER A 36 -7.59 5.43 1.88
N GLU A 37 -7.01 6.21 0.95
CA GLU A 37 -5.58 6.17 0.65
C GLU A 37 -4.76 6.70 1.81
N THR A 38 -5.18 7.82 2.41
CA THR A 38 -4.55 8.37 3.61
C THR A 38 -4.53 7.35 4.75
N LYS A 39 -5.68 6.71 5.03
CA LYS A 39 -5.78 5.63 6.02
C LYS A 39 -4.88 4.44 5.70
N TYR A 40 -4.80 4.06 4.43
CA TYR A 40 -3.92 2.98 3.99
C TYR A 40 -2.43 3.32 4.19
N MET A 41 -2.03 4.55 3.87
CA MET A 41 -0.66 5.02 4.10
C MET A 41 -0.30 5.10 5.59
N GLU A 42 -1.22 5.53 6.44
CA GLU A 42 -1.02 5.56 7.89
C GLU A 42 -0.88 4.15 8.48
N ALA A 43 -1.76 3.22 8.07
CA ALA A 43 -1.66 1.82 8.45
C ALA A 43 -0.31 1.22 8.00
N ALA A 44 0.08 1.45 6.75
CA ALA A 44 1.35 0.99 6.21
C ALA A 44 2.55 1.53 6.99
N LYS A 45 2.51 2.80 7.44
CA LYS A 45 3.58 3.39 8.26
C LYS A 45 3.72 2.72 9.63
N GLY A 46 2.64 2.20 10.21
CA GLY A 46 2.66 1.48 11.48
C GLY A 46 3.04 0.00 11.35
N ILE A 47 2.75 -0.62 10.21
CA ILE A 47 3.02 -2.04 9.94
C ILE A 47 4.45 -2.24 9.43
N LEU A 48 4.90 -1.35 8.55
CA LEU A 48 6.17 -1.47 7.85
C LEU A 48 7.32 -0.83 8.64
N THR A 49 8.51 -1.36 8.48
CA THR A 49 9.72 -0.66 8.94
C THR A 49 9.93 0.60 8.10
N PRO A 50 10.72 1.58 8.58
CA PRO A 50 10.99 2.80 7.82
C PRO A 50 11.53 2.55 6.40
N GLU A 51 12.40 1.55 6.24
CA GLU A 51 12.96 1.16 4.93
C GLU A 51 11.90 0.56 4.00
N GLN A 52 11.08 -0.36 4.53
CA GLN A 52 9.97 -0.95 3.78
C GLN A 52 8.93 0.10 3.39
N TYR A 53 8.62 1.04 4.29
CA TYR A 53 7.68 2.12 4.01
C TYR A 53 8.20 3.08 2.94
N ALA A 54 9.50 3.36 2.91
CA ALA A 54 10.10 4.16 1.85
C ALA A 54 9.99 3.50 0.47
N LYS A 55 10.26 2.18 0.38
CA LYS A 55 10.05 1.40 -0.85
C LYS A 55 8.57 1.35 -1.23
N PHE A 56 7.69 1.13 -0.25
CA PHE A 56 6.24 1.11 -0.43
C PHE A 56 5.72 2.40 -1.05
N LYS A 57 6.11 3.58 -0.52
CA LYS A 57 5.73 4.88 -1.10
C LYS A 57 6.17 5.02 -2.56
N THR A 58 7.37 4.57 -2.86
CA THR A 58 7.92 4.62 -4.23
C THR A 58 7.07 3.79 -5.18
N GLU A 59 6.72 2.58 -4.78
CA GLU A 59 5.89 1.68 -5.58
C GLU A 59 4.43 2.16 -5.68
N CYS A 60 3.89 2.75 -4.60
CA CYS A 60 2.59 3.42 -4.60
C CYS A 60 2.51 4.54 -5.64
N LYS A 61 3.50 5.44 -5.65
CA LYS A 61 3.61 6.54 -6.63
C LYS A 61 3.84 6.06 -8.06
N LYS A 62 4.50 4.92 -8.24
CA LYS A 62 4.63 4.29 -9.58
C LYS A 62 3.29 3.76 -10.09
N GLY A 63 2.42 3.26 -9.21
CA GLY A 63 1.06 2.83 -9.54
C GLY A 63 0.20 3.96 -10.12
N GLU A 64 0.40 5.21 -9.67
CA GLU A 64 -0.27 6.39 -10.22
C GLU A 64 0.08 6.65 -11.69
N LYS A 65 1.29 6.28 -12.13
CA LYS A 65 1.73 6.45 -13.53
C LYS A 65 1.33 5.30 -14.46
N LYS A 66 0.73 4.23 -13.95
CA LYS A 66 0.46 3.02 -14.74
C LYS A 66 -1.03 2.76 -14.97
N THR A 67 -1.79 3.81 -15.27
CA THR A 67 -3.01 3.68 -16.06
C THR A 67 -2.89 4.47 -17.35
N GLN A 68 -2.28 3.81 -18.33
CA GLN A 68 -2.71 3.87 -19.72
C GLN A 68 -2.07 2.70 -20.47
N ALA A 69 -2.86 1.65 -20.64
CA ALA A 69 -2.91 0.80 -21.82
C ALA A 69 -4.30 0.14 -21.82
#